data_AF-A0A0P9DNK8-F1
#
_entry.id   AF-A0A0P9DNK8-F1
#
_cell.length_a   1.000
_cell.length_b   1.000
_cell.length_c   1.000
_cell.angle_alpha   90.00
_cell.angle_beta   90.00
_cell.angle_gamma   90.00
#
_symmetry.space_group_name_H-M   'P 1'
#
loop_
_entity.id
_entity.type
_entity.pdbx_description
1 polymer ?
#
loop_
_entity_poly.entity_id
_entity_poly.type
_entity_poly.pdbx_seq_one_letter_code
_entity_poly.pdbx_strand_id
1 'polypeptide(L)'
;FLQSSAPEVYPTHLTQFGSGICISCIRIVTNMCLRVAIEKGIPMVMLGNSPGQLIQSENEIIFQDNKIPYELRRNLFKPLAERVGDEVYTYLMLDKDEYRTTPFPYTINAFPIIGYQEDEIYRTIRELGWTKPEDVDPNSTNCRLNSLGIVKHKQVHRFHPYDFEMSLLVRQGIITREEALKRVEDPEEKALRLAEQVEEQLLS
;
A
#
# COMPACT_ATOMS: atom_id res chain seq x y z
N PHE A 1 -0.09 -4.82 -13.08
CA PHE A 1 -0.83 -3.78 -12.36
C PHE A 1 -2.23 -3.54 -12.90
N LEU A 2 -2.45 -3.26 -14.20
CA LEU A 2 -3.81 -3.00 -14.73
C LEU A 2 -4.84 -4.10 -14.39
N GLN A 3 -4.44 -5.37 -14.49
CA GLN A 3 -5.33 -6.48 -14.14
C GLN A 3 -5.68 -6.55 -12.65
N SER A 4 -4.90 -5.93 -11.76
CA SER A 4 -5.18 -5.97 -10.32
C SER A 4 -6.23 -4.97 -9.86
N SER A 5 -6.58 -3.99 -10.71
CA SER A 5 -7.73 -3.10 -10.50
C SER A 5 -9.04 -3.63 -11.07
N ALA A 6 -9.03 -4.81 -11.70
CA ALA A 6 -10.28 -5.40 -12.18
C ALA A 6 -11.21 -5.76 -11.00
N PRO A 7 -12.54 -5.75 -11.21
CA PRO A 7 -13.49 -6.17 -10.19
C PRO A 7 -13.17 -7.58 -9.67
N GLU A 8 -13.47 -7.82 -8.40
CA GLU A 8 -13.39 -9.14 -7.74
C GLU A 8 -11.98 -9.76 -7.66
N VAL A 9 -10.92 -9.04 -8.03
CA VAL A 9 -9.53 -9.50 -7.85
C VAL A 9 -9.18 -9.61 -6.37
N TYR A 10 -9.61 -8.62 -5.58
CA TYR A 10 -9.39 -8.56 -4.14
C TYR A 10 -10.74 -8.54 -3.39
N PRO A 11 -10.83 -9.17 -2.21
CA PRO A 11 -11.99 -9.07 -1.36
C PRO A 11 -12.36 -7.61 -1.03
N THR A 12 -13.66 -7.30 -1.02
CA THR A 12 -14.17 -5.94 -0.79
C THR A 12 -13.71 -5.32 0.53
N HIS A 13 -13.50 -6.12 1.58
CA HIS A 13 -12.99 -5.60 2.85
C HIS A 13 -11.55 -5.09 2.75
N LEU A 14 -10.73 -5.60 1.82
CA LEU A 14 -9.37 -5.09 1.61
C LEU A 14 -9.37 -3.81 0.76
N THR A 15 -10.34 -3.64 -0.13
CA THR A 15 -10.40 -2.46 -1.01
C THR A 15 -10.78 -1.18 -0.25
N GLN A 16 -11.25 -1.28 1.00
CA GLN A 16 -11.45 -0.14 1.90
C GLN A 16 -10.14 0.52 2.35
N PHE A 17 -9.03 -0.21 2.31
CA PHE A 17 -7.72 0.23 2.80
C PHE A 17 -6.73 0.53 1.67
N GLY A 18 -7.16 0.42 0.41
CA GLY A 18 -6.33 0.73 -0.75
C GLY A 18 -6.91 0.25 -2.07
N SER A 19 -6.39 0.81 -3.16
CA SER A 19 -6.72 0.33 -4.51
C SER A 19 -6.11 -1.06 -4.77
N GLY A 20 -6.71 -1.85 -5.67
CA GLY A 20 -6.13 -3.14 -6.06
C GLY A 20 -4.71 -3.02 -6.65
N ILE A 21 -4.39 -1.88 -7.28
CA ILE A 21 -3.03 -1.56 -7.73
C ILE A 21 -2.10 -1.40 -6.53
N CYS A 22 -2.49 -0.62 -5.51
CA CYS A 22 -1.69 -0.40 -4.32
C CYS A 22 -1.52 -1.68 -3.50
N ILE A 23 -2.57 -2.51 -3.35
CA ILE A 23 -2.52 -3.81 -2.69
C ILE A 23 -1.49 -4.74 -3.37
N SER A 24 -1.50 -4.81 -4.71
CA SER A 24 -0.46 -5.54 -5.45
C SER A 24 0.93 -4.94 -5.22
N CYS A 25 1.07 -3.62 -5.40
CA CYS A 25 2.36 -2.93 -5.36
C CYS A 25 3.05 -3.08 -3.99
N ILE A 26 2.33 -2.78 -2.90
CA ILE A 26 2.89 -2.90 -1.55
C ILE A 26 3.26 -4.34 -1.24
N ARG A 27 2.53 -5.34 -1.77
CA ARG A 27 2.87 -6.74 -1.59
C ARG A 27 4.19 -7.09 -2.28
N ILE A 28 4.39 -6.61 -3.52
CA ILE A 28 5.65 -6.81 -4.25
C ILE A 28 6.81 -6.19 -3.47
N VAL A 29 6.68 -4.93 -3.05
CA VAL A 29 7.71 -4.23 -2.28
C VAL A 29 8.02 -4.96 -0.97
N THR A 30 6.98 -5.32 -0.21
CA THR A 30 7.14 -6.00 1.08
C THR A 30 7.81 -7.37 0.92
N ASN A 31 7.44 -8.16 -0.10
CA ASN A 31 8.11 -9.44 -0.36
C ASN A 31 9.57 -9.26 -0.73
N MET A 32 9.91 -8.27 -1.56
CA MET A 32 11.31 -7.97 -1.88
C MET A 32 12.10 -7.62 -0.61
N CYS A 33 11.54 -6.79 0.27
CA CYS A 33 12.16 -6.49 1.56
C CYS A 33 12.32 -7.74 2.43
N LEU A 34 11.32 -8.61 2.48
CA LEU A 34 11.39 -9.87 3.24
C LEU A 34 12.43 -10.84 2.68
N ARG A 35 12.57 -10.94 1.35
CA ARG A 35 13.63 -11.73 0.71
C ARG A 35 15.01 -11.24 1.09
N VAL A 36 15.24 -9.93 1.02
CA VAL A 36 16.50 -9.32 1.46
C VAL A 36 16.72 -9.58 2.94
N ALA A 37 15.68 -9.46 3.77
CA ALA A 37 15.80 -9.71 5.19
C ALA A 37 16.16 -11.17 5.51
N ILE A 38 15.56 -12.13 4.82
CA ILE A 38 15.90 -13.56 4.91
C ILE A 38 17.34 -13.79 4.47
N GLU A 39 17.73 -13.28 3.29
CA GLU A 39 19.07 -13.46 2.73
C GLU A 39 20.17 -12.89 3.63
N LYS A 40 19.91 -11.73 4.25
CA LYS A 40 20.89 -11.01 5.07
C LYS A 40 20.77 -11.28 6.57
N GLY A 41 19.82 -12.12 6.99
CA GLY A 41 19.55 -12.37 8.41
C GLY A 41 19.09 -11.13 9.19
N ILE A 42 18.40 -10.19 8.52
CA ILE A 42 17.83 -8.99 9.16
C ILE A 42 16.57 -9.40 9.93
N PRO A 43 16.43 -9.06 11.22
CA PRO A 43 15.35 -9.58 12.06
C PRO A 43 13.99 -8.93 11.80
N MET A 44 13.94 -7.80 11.10
CA MET A 44 12.70 -7.05 10.88
C MET A 44 12.69 -6.21 9.61
N VAL A 45 11.49 -5.98 9.08
CA VAL A 45 11.16 -5.04 8.00
C VAL A 45 10.12 -4.06 8.55
N MET A 46 10.36 -2.76 8.39
CA MET A 46 9.43 -1.71 8.84
C MET A 46 8.63 -1.13 7.68
N LEU A 47 7.34 -0.93 7.90
CA LEU A 47 6.41 -0.27 6.99
C LEU A 47 5.93 1.05 7.59
N GLY A 48 5.74 2.04 6.71
CA GLY A 48 5.33 3.40 7.06
C GLY A 48 3.85 3.68 6.80
N ASN A 49 2.95 2.73 7.08
CA ASN A 49 1.52 2.92 6.86
C ASN A 49 0.96 3.96 7.85
N SER A 50 0.23 4.95 7.34
CA SER A 50 -0.44 5.97 8.15
C SER A 50 -1.65 5.39 8.91
N PRO A 51 -2.14 6.08 9.95
CA PRO A 51 -3.38 5.70 10.61
C PRO A 51 -4.55 5.62 9.61
N GLY A 52 -5.20 4.47 9.56
CA GLY A 52 -6.39 4.24 8.72
C GLY A 52 -6.11 3.52 7.41
N GLN A 53 -4.84 3.24 7.11
CA GLN A 53 -4.40 2.27 6.10
C GLN A 53 -4.29 0.84 6.65
N LEU A 54 -4.65 0.63 7.92
CA LEU A 54 -4.62 -0.63 8.65
C LEU A 54 -5.99 -0.91 9.26
N ILE A 55 -6.34 -2.19 9.43
CA ILE A 55 -7.60 -2.65 10.05
C ILE A 55 -7.57 -2.43 11.58
N GLN A 56 -6.40 -2.02 12.13
CA GLN A 56 -6.17 -1.68 13.54
C GLN A 56 -6.23 -2.89 14.48
N SER A 57 -5.84 -4.09 14.02
CA SER A 57 -5.65 -5.24 14.92
C SER A 57 -4.23 -5.32 15.46
N GLU A 58 -4.03 -5.85 16.68
CA GLU A 58 -2.68 -6.07 17.25
C GLU A 58 -1.81 -6.96 16.34
N ASN A 59 -2.45 -7.90 15.64
CA ASN A 59 -1.84 -8.80 14.66
C ASN A 59 -1.39 -8.11 13.37
N GLU A 60 -1.63 -6.81 13.21
CA GLU A 60 -1.13 -6.01 12.09
C GLU A 60 -0.02 -5.07 12.52
N ILE A 61 0.17 -4.78 13.81
CA ILE A 61 1.21 -3.85 14.27
C ILE A 61 2.58 -4.51 14.17
N ILE A 62 2.72 -5.72 14.71
CA ILE A 62 3.93 -6.53 14.67
C ILE A 62 3.53 -7.96 14.33
N PHE A 63 3.97 -8.48 13.20
CA PHE A 63 3.57 -9.80 12.73
C PHE A 63 4.68 -10.51 11.97
N GLN A 64 4.51 -11.81 11.74
CA GLN A 64 5.39 -12.60 10.90
C GLN A 64 4.60 -13.14 9.72
N ASP A 65 5.05 -12.81 8.51
CA ASP A 65 4.37 -13.17 7.27
C ASP A 65 4.19 -14.70 7.10
N ASN A 66 5.13 -15.48 7.63
CA ASN A 66 5.10 -16.95 7.55
C ASN A 66 4.08 -17.63 8.49
N LYS A 67 3.34 -16.89 9.32
CA LYS A 67 2.27 -17.45 10.17
C LYS A 67 0.97 -17.66 9.41
N ILE A 68 0.79 -16.99 8.28
CA ILE A 68 -0.37 -17.19 7.40
C ILE A 68 -0.10 -18.44 6.54
N PRO A 69 -1.01 -19.44 6.53
CA PRO A 69 -0.85 -20.64 5.73
C PRO A 69 -0.60 -20.32 4.24
N TYR A 70 0.38 -21.00 3.64
CA TYR A 70 0.78 -20.79 2.25
C TYR A 70 -0.40 -20.85 1.28
N GLU A 71 -1.26 -21.87 1.42
CA GLU A 71 -2.42 -22.07 0.53
C GLU A 71 -3.49 -20.99 0.71
N LEU A 72 -3.68 -20.47 1.94
CA LEU A 72 -4.58 -19.35 2.19
C LEU A 72 -4.10 -18.09 1.47
N ARG A 73 -2.78 -17.81 1.53
CA ARG A 73 -2.15 -16.70 0.82
C ARG A 73 -2.19 -16.88 -0.69
N ARG A 74 -1.97 -18.10 -1.18
CA ARG A 74 -2.07 -18.42 -2.61
C ARG A 74 -3.49 -18.16 -3.12
N ASN A 75 -4.50 -18.57 -2.36
CA ASN A 75 -5.90 -18.34 -2.72
C ASN A 75 -6.27 -16.86 -2.77
N LEU A 76 -5.69 -16.01 -1.91
CA LEU A 76 -5.91 -14.56 -1.96
C LEU A 76 -5.48 -13.95 -3.31
N PHE A 77 -4.39 -14.43 -3.90
CA PHE A 77 -3.86 -13.90 -5.16
C PHE A 77 -4.30 -14.70 -6.40
N LYS A 78 -5.04 -15.79 -6.20
CA LYS A 78 -5.52 -16.66 -7.28
C LYS A 78 -6.32 -15.91 -8.36
N PRO A 79 -7.27 -15.00 -8.04
CA PRO A 79 -7.99 -14.26 -9.06
C PRO A 79 -7.08 -13.41 -9.97
N LEU A 80 -5.99 -12.89 -9.42
CA LEU A 80 -5.00 -12.16 -10.21
C LEU A 80 -4.16 -13.12 -11.06
N ALA A 81 -3.71 -14.23 -10.49
CA ALA A 81 -2.94 -15.25 -11.21
C ALA A 81 -3.73 -15.85 -12.39
N GLU A 82 -5.04 -16.06 -12.26
CA GLU A 82 -5.90 -16.53 -13.36
C GLU A 82 -5.95 -15.52 -14.54
N ARG A 83 -5.68 -14.23 -14.28
CA ARG A 83 -5.68 -13.18 -15.30
C ARG A 83 -4.32 -12.95 -15.95
N VAL A 84 -3.23 -13.10 -15.20
CA VAL A 84 -1.87 -12.74 -15.67
C VAL A 84 -0.89 -13.90 -15.70
N GLY A 85 -1.31 -15.09 -15.29
CA GLY A 85 -0.47 -16.28 -15.17
C GLY A 85 0.13 -16.47 -13.77
N ASP A 86 0.53 -17.70 -13.49
CA ASP A 86 1.07 -18.14 -12.19
C ASP A 86 2.42 -17.49 -11.83
N GLU A 87 3.13 -16.89 -12.79
CA GLU A 87 4.38 -16.16 -12.51
C GLU A 87 4.18 -15.02 -11.50
N VAL A 88 2.97 -14.47 -11.41
CA VAL A 88 2.64 -13.39 -10.47
C VAL A 88 2.91 -13.79 -9.01
N TYR A 89 2.81 -15.08 -8.68
CA TYR A 89 3.10 -15.56 -7.32
C TYR A 89 4.55 -15.30 -6.91
N THR A 90 5.51 -15.31 -7.84
CA THR A 90 6.92 -15.01 -7.55
C THR A 90 7.11 -13.60 -7.01
N TYR A 91 6.26 -12.66 -7.43
CA TYR A 91 6.30 -11.26 -6.99
C TYR A 91 5.43 -11.05 -5.74
N LEU A 92 4.29 -11.75 -5.65
CA LEU A 92 3.29 -11.56 -4.59
C LEU A 92 3.47 -12.48 -3.39
N MET A 93 4.33 -13.48 -3.45
CA MET A 93 4.61 -14.40 -2.35
C MET A 93 6.08 -14.76 -2.29
N LEU A 94 6.54 -15.09 -1.08
CA LEU A 94 7.72 -15.91 -0.90
C LEU A 94 7.42 -17.36 -1.31
N ASP A 95 8.44 -18.13 -1.65
CA ASP A 95 8.30 -19.56 -1.88
C ASP A 95 8.18 -20.34 -0.56
N LYS A 96 7.96 -21.66 -0.66
CA LYS A 96 7.73 -22.53 0.51
C LYS A 96 8.95 -22.64 1.42
N ASP A 97 10.16 -22.52 0.88
CA ASP A 97 11.40 -22.67 1.65
C ASP A 97 11.77 -21.33 2.32
N GLU A 98 11.57 -20.21 1.62
CA GLU A 98 11.66 -18.87 2.18
C GLU A 98 10.75 -18.71 3.41
N TYR A 99 9.48 -19.18 3.34
CA TYR A 99 8.57 -19.14 4.51
C TYR A 99 9.00 -20.05 5.67
N ARG A 100 9.83 -21.07 5.42
CA ARG A 100 10.35 -21.97 6.47
C ARG A 100 11.59 -21.43 7.18
N THR A 101 12.11 -20.28 6.75
CA THR A 101 13.28 -19.63 7.36
C THR A 101 13.09 -19.45 8.87
N THR A 102 14.14 -19.75 9.63
CA THR A 102 14.18 -19.64 11.10
C THR A 102 15.50 -18.99 11.54
N PRO A 103 15.47 -17.87 12.27
CA PRO A 103 14.28 -17.08 12.62
C PRO A 103 13.68 -16.39 11.38
N PHE A 104 12.35 -16.24 11.35
CA PHE A 104 11.66 -15.49 10.29
C PHE A 104 11.57 -14.01 10.68
N PRO A 105 11.83 -13.05 9.76
CA PRO A 105 11.78 -11.63 10.07
C PRO A 105 10.38 -11.16 10.49
N TYR A 106 10.34 -10.20 11.42
CA TYR A 106 9.10 -9.50 11.78
C TYR A 106 8.80 -8.39 10.78
N THR A 107 7.53 -8.24 10.40
CA THR A 107 7.02 -7.03 9.74
C THR A 107 6.41 -6.13 10.80
N ILE A 108 6.79 -4.85 10.79
CA ILE A 108 6.38 -3.87 11.80
C ILE A 108 5.74 -2.67 11.10
N ASN A 109 4.52 -2.31 11.49
CA ASN A 109 3.95 -1.01 11.18
C ASN A 109 4.38 -0.01 12.26
N ALA A 110 5.26 0.94 11.90
CA ALA A 110 5.95 1.77 12.89
C ALA A 110 5.06 2.84 13.51
N PHE A 111 4.23 3.52 12.72
CA PHE A 111 3.46 4.68 13.16
C PHE A 111 2.39 4.41 14.24
N PRO A 112 1.74 3.24 14.30
CA PRO A 112 0.94 2.87 15.47
C PRO A 112 1.72 2.79 16.79
N ILE A 113 3.04 2.59 16.75
CA ILE A 113 3.90 2.45 17.93
C ILE A 113 4.51 3.80 18.32
N ILE A 114 5.08 4.51 17.35
CA ILE A 114 5.83 5.76 17.61
C ILE A 114 4.97 7.02 17.54
N GLY A 115 3.69 6.88 17.14
CA GLY A 115 2.80 7.99 16.86
C GLY A 115 2.92 8.50 15.42
N TYR A 116 1.89 9.21 14.96
CA TYR A 116 1.84 9.80 13.63
C TYR A 116 1.46 11.28 13.72
N GLN A 117 2.37 12.15 13.30
CA GLN A 117 2.18 13.60 13.16
C GLN A 117 2.82 14.04 11.86
N GLU A 118 1.99 14.32 10.85
CA GLU A 118 2.44 14.54 9.47
C GLU A 118 3.43 15.72 9.36
N ASP A 119 3.15 16.83 10.05
CA ASP A 119 4.01 18.02 10.07
C ASP A 119 5.39 17.74 10.68
N GLU A 120 5.45 16.94 11.75
CA GLU A 120 6.70 16.55 12.39
C GLU A 120 7.52 15.62 11.49
N ILE A 121 6.87 14.67 10.82
CA ILE A 121 7.51 13.79 9.83
C ILE A 121 8.13 14.64 8.73
N TYR A 122 7.35 15.55 8.13
CA TYR A 122 7.85 16.42 7.06
C TYR A 122 8.97 17.35 7.53
N ARG A 123 8.92 17.88 8.75
CA ARG A 123 10.00 18.70 9.31
C ARG A 123 11.28 17.88 9.44
N THR A 124 11.18 16.69 10.03
CA THR A 124 12.32 15.81 10.31
C THR A 124 13.01 15.37 9.02
N ILE A 125 12.25 14.90 8.03
CA ILE A 125 12.86 14.42 6.76
C ILE A 125 13.45 15.57 5.93
N ARG A 126 12.90 16.79 6.04
CA ARG A 126 13.47 17.99 5.40
C ARG A 126 14.85 18.34 5.99
N GLU A 127 15.03 18.19 7.29
CA GLU A 127 16.34 18.38 7.95
C GLU A 127 17.39 17.37 7.48
N LEU A 128 16.95 16.20 6.99
CA LEU A 128 17.79 15.18 6.35
C LEU A 128 18.06 15.44 4.85
N GLY A 129 17.58 16.56 4.30
CA GLY A 129 17.73 16.93 2.90
C GLY A 129 16.70 16.31 1.96
N TRP A 130 15.66 15.63 2.49
CA TRP A 130 14.59 15.11 1.64
C TRP A 130 13.73 16.25 1.09
N THR A 131 13.44 16.17 -0.21
CA THR A 131 12.56 17.10 -0.93
C THR A 131 11.31 16.36 -1.38
N LYS A 132 10.13 16.96 -1.14
CA LYS A 132 8.86 16.35 -1.54
C LYS A 132 8.76 16.31 -3.06
N PRO A 133 8.43 15.15 -3.66
CA PRO A 133 8.17 15.09 -5.09
C PRO A 133 6.92 15.90 -5.47
N GLU A 134 6.97 16.55 -6.63
CA GLU A 134 5.85 17.34 -7.17
C GLU A 134 5.00 16.52 -8.16
N ASP A 135 5.48 15.36 -8.59
CA ASP A 135 4.89 14.49 -9.58
C ASP A 135 4.05 13.36 -8.95
N VAL A 136 3.42 13.61 -7.80
CA VAL A 136 2.55 12.66 -7.09
C VAL A 136 1.16 13.26 -6.83
N ASP A 137 0.16 12.40 -6.66
CA ASP A 137 -1.19 12.86 -6.26
C ASP A 137 -1.23 13.36 -4.81
N PRO A 138 -2.30 14.08 -4.41
CA PRO A 138 -2.39 14.68 -3.06
C PRO A 138 -2.32 13.68 -1.89
N ASN A 139 -2.51 12.38 -2.14
CA ASN A 139 -2.57 11.34 -1.12
C ASN A 139 -1.29 10.47 -1.09
N SER A 140 -0.29 10.77 -1.93
CA SER A 140 1.00 10.09 -1.96
C SER A 140 2.16 11.06 -1.78
N THR A 141 3.27 10.56 -1.24
CA THR A 141 4.54 11.30 -1.10
C THR A 141 5.68 10.66 -1.88
N ASN A 142 5.41 9.59 -2.63
CA ASN A 142 6.46 8.77 -3.23
C ASN A 142 6.05 7.95 -4.48
N CYS A 143 4.78 7.94 -4.88
CA CYS A 143 4.29 6.95 -5.84
C CYS A 143 3.34 7.54 -6.90
N ARG A 144 3.81 7.63 -8.15
CA ARG A 144 2.99 7.97 -9.33
C ARG A 144 1.93 6.91 -9.63
N LEU A 145 2.24 5.63 -9.39
CA LEU A 145 1.32 4.53 -9.66
C LEU A 145 0.05 4.60 -8.78
N ASN A 146 0.12 5.26 -7.63
CA ASN A 146 -1.03 5.47 -6.76
C ASN A 146 -2.15 6.25 -7.46
N SER A 147 -1.80 7.22 -8.30
CA SER A 147 -2.75 8.02 -9.06
C SER A 147 -3.62 7.16 -9.99
N LEU A 148 -3.00 6.21 -10.70
CA LEU A 148 -3.71 5.19 -11.49
C LEU A 148 -4.60 4.32 -10.60
N GLY A 149 -4.08 3.92 -9.44
CA GLY A 149 -4.83 3.21 -8.41
C GLY A 149 -6.12 3.94 -7.98
N ILE A 150 -6.03 5.24 -7.69
CA ILE A 150 -7.17 6.09 -7.32
C ILE A 150 -8.22 6.10 -8.43
N VAL A 151 -7.81 6.38 -9.68
CA VAL A 151 -8.75 6.49 -10.81
C VAL A 151 -9.46 5.16 -11.06
N LYS A 152 -8.73 4.04 -11.18
CA LYS A 152 -9.34 2.73 -11.42
C LYS A 152 -10.22 2.27 -10.25
N HIS A 153 -9.81 2.56 -9.01
CA HIS A 153 -10.61 2.23 -7.83
C HIS A 153 -11.95 2.97 -7.83
N LYS A 154 -11.95 4.29 -8.09
CA LYS A 154 -13.18 5.09 -8.19
C LYS A 154 -14.12 4.59 -9.30
N GLN A 155 -13.57 4.16 -10.43
CA GLN A 155 -14.35 3.60 -11.55
C GLN A 155 -15.09 2.32 -11.16
N VAL A 156 -14.44 1.43 -10.41
CA VAL A 156 -14.99 0.13 -10.01
C VAL A 156 -15.88 0.23 -8.77
N HIS A 157 -15.41 0.89 -7.71
CA HIS A 157 -16.04 0.86 -6.40
C HIS A 157 -16.89 2.09 -6.06
N ARG A 158 -16.81 3.16 -6.86
CA ARG A 158 -17.60 4.41 -6.70
C ARG A 158 -17.34 5.19 -5.41
N PHE A 159 -16.24 4.92 -4.72
CA PHE A 159 -15.72 5.73 -3.60
C PHE A 159 -14.20 5.94 -3.75
N HIS A 160 -13.60 6.82 -2.95
CA HIS A 160 -12.16 7.10 -3.02
C HIS A 160 -11.39 6.16 -2.08
N PRO A 161 -10.27 5.53 -2.49
CA PRO A 161 -9.59 4.54 -1.65
C PRO A 161 -9.01 5.11 -0.35
N TYR A 162 -8.89 6.43 -0.24
CA TYR A 162 -8.44 7.14 0.97
C TYR A 162 -9.58 7.63 1.87
N ASP A 163 -10.86 7.38 1.54
CA ASP A 163 -11.99 7.88 2.34
C ASP A 163 -11.89 7.41 3.80
N PHE A 164 -11.50 6.15 4.02
CA PHE A 164 -11.32 5.59 5.37
C PHE A 164 -10.16 6.23 6.12
N GLU A 165 -8.99 6.34 5.48
CA GLU A 165 -7.80 6.96 6.05
C GLU A 165 -8.07 8.41 6.44
N MET A 166 -8.55 9.22 5.49
CA MET A 166 -8.86 10.63 5.71
C MET A 166 -9.87 10.81 6.84
N SER A 167 -10.91 9.97 6.90
CA SER A 167 -11.90 9.99 7.97
C SER A 167 -11.29 9.70 9.34
N LEU A 168 -10.31 8.79 9.43
CA LEU A 168 -9.64 8.49 10.69
C LEU A 168 -8.68 9.62 11.10
N LEU A 169 -7.89 10.15 10.17
CA LEU A 169 -6.97 11.26 10.45
C LEU A 169 -7.71 12.51 10.96
N VAL A 170 -8.89 12.79 10.41
CA VAL A 170 -9.76 13.88 10.92
C VAL A 170 -10.26 13.57 12.33
N ARG A 171 -10.74 12.35 12.62
CA ARG A 171 -11.21 11.96 13.96
C ARG A 171 -10.10 12.01 15.02
N GLN A 172 -8.86 11.76 14.62
CA GLN A 172 -7.69 11.84 15.49
C GLN A 172 -7.13 13.27 15.62
N GLY A 173 -7.70 14.25 14.91
CA GLY A 173 -7.24 15.64 14.95
C GLY A 173 -5.89 15.87 14.26
N ILE A 174 -5.44 14.93 13.41
CA ILE A 174 -4.15 15.02 12.70
C ILE A 174 -4.26 16.01 11.53
N ILE A 175 -5.40 15.99 10.82
CA ILE A 175 -5.70 16.94 9.74
C ILE A 175 -7.09 17.53 9.92
N THR A 176 -7.36 18.68 9.30
CA THR A 176 -8.70 19.26 9.27
C THR A 176 -9.59 18.55 8.26
N ARG A 177 -10.92 18.65 8.44
CA ARG A 177 -11.89 18.15 7.45
C ARG A 177 -11.71 18.80 6.08
N GLU A 178 -11.38 20.09 6.05
CA GLU A 178 -11.16 20.83 4.80
C GLU A 178 -9.96 20.28 4.03
N GLU A 179 -8.85 20.01 4.72
CA GLU A 179 -7.66 19.40 4.12
C GLU A 179 -7.95 18.00 3.59
N ALA A 180 -8.66 17.18 4.38
CA ALA A 180 -9.08 15.84 3.95
C ALA A 180 -9.92 15.86 2.66
N LEU A 181 -10.90 16.77 2.59
CA LEU A 181 -11.73 16.94 1.38
C LEU A 181 -10.90 17.40 0.20
N LYS A 182 -10.02 18.38 0.37
CA LYS A 182 -9.14 18.88 -0.69
C LYS A 182 -8.29 17.75 -1.30
N ARG A 183 -7.76 16.84 -0.48
CA ARG A 183 -6.96 15.70 -0.96
C ARG A 183 -7.77 14.66 -1.75
N VAL A 184 -9.00 14.39 -1.33
CA VAL A 184 -9.89 13.39 -1.94
C VAL A 184 -10.59 13.92 -3.19
N GLU A 185 -11.02 15.18 -3.15
CA GLU A 185 -11.66 15.86 -4.27
C GLU A 185 -10.65 16.16 -5.38
N ASP A 186 -9.39 16.42 -5.02
CA ASP A 186 -8.29 16.70 -5.95
C ASP A 186 -8.72 17.73 -7.03
N PRO A 187 -9.01 18.99 -6.63
CA PRO A 187 -9.59 19.99 -7.53
C PRO A 187 -8.68 20.37 -8.71
N GLU A 188 -7.38 20.07 -8.62
CA GLU A 188 -6.41 20.25 -9.69
C GLU A 188 -6.30 19.03 -10.62
N GLU A 189 -7.11 17.99 -10.37
CA GLU A 189 -7.17 16.72 -11.09
C GLU A 189 -5.78 16.09 -11.30
N LYS A 190 -4.89 16.21 -10.31
CA LYS A 190 -3.53 15.67 -10.39
C LYS A 190 -3.54 14.16 -10.56
N ALA A 191 -4.39 13.46 -9.80
CA ALA A 191 -4.51 12.01 -9.87
C ALA A 191 -4.95 11.55 -11.27
N LEU A 192 -5.87 12.28 -11.93
CA LEU A 192 -6.30 11.94 -13.28
C LEU A 192 -5.17 12.13 -14.29
N ARG A 193 -4.53 13.30 -14.31
CA ARG A 193 -3.43 13.60 -15.24
C ARG A 193 -2.25 12.64 -15.07
N LEU A 194 -1.87 12.33 -13.82
CA LEU A 194 -0.79 11.38 -13.54
C LEU A 194 -1.19 9.95 -13.88
N ALA A 195 -2.45 9.55 -13.67
CA ALA A 195 -2.94 8.23 -14.04
C ALA A 195 -2.83 7.98 -15.55
N GLU A 196 -3.21 8.95 -16.38
CA GLU A 196 -3.11 8.85 -17.85
C GLU A 196 -1.66 8.62 -18.28
N GLN A 197 -0.73 9.43 -17.76
CA GLN A 197 0.70 9.28 -18.06
C GLN A 197 1.26 7.91 -17.63
N VAL A 198 0.88 7.44 -16.44
CA VAL A 198 1.34 6.14 -15.93
C VAL A 198 0.72 5.00 -16.74
N GLU A 199 -0.54 5.10 -17.13
CA GLU A 199 -1.21 4.10 -17.96
C GLU A 199 -0.57 4.00 -19.35
N GLU A 200 -0.24 5.12 -20.00
CA GLU A 200 0.52 5.14 -21.25
C GLU A 200 1.88 4.45 -21.10
N GLN A 201 2.64 4.76 -20.04
CA GLN A 201 3.94 4.15 -19.76
C GLN A 201 3.87 2.64 -19.50
N LEU A 202 2.76 2.13 -18.98
CA LEU A 202 2.55 0.70 -18.74
C LEU A 202 2.14 -0.07 -20.00
N LEU A 203 1.67 0.63 -21.04
CA LEU A 203 1.19 0.04 -22.29
C LEU A 203 2.21 0.17 -23.44
N SER A 204 3.18 1.06 -23.31
CA SER A 204 4.34 1.21 -24.23
C SER A 204 5.38 0.12 -24.01
#